data_AF-A0A3C1Y8B9-F1
#
_entry.id   AF-A0A3C1Y8B9-F1
#
_cell.length_a   1.000
_cell.length_b   1.000
_cell.length_c   1.000
_cell.angle_alpha   90.00
_cell.angle_beta   90.00
_cell.angle_gamma   90.00
#
_symmetry.space_group_name_H-M   'P 1'
#
loop_
_entity.id
_entity.type
_entity.pdbx_description
1 polymer ?
#
loop_
_entity_poly.entity_id
_entity_poly.type
_entity_poly.pdbx_seq_one_letter_code
_entity_poly.pdbx_strand_id
1 'polypeptide(L)'
;MEQIHGLLGVFNPALPFTPEELRSNYDFWLDVDLQTTPYIMDYFLRDFFGEYTDEARELFLDDAGYGRYRLKPQFNTQRKVADYFASQPKDEKNERFCNALMGLIDQVLFIEDPYEKGKYHPRISAQYTYTYRALTDYERWCFDRLYNDFYYHRHNDFWYGKAMWKLPPIIDATSMLTCAEDLGMIPDCVPAVMNALEILTLDIQRMPKNPREEFGNPAHYPYYTVCTTSSHDMGGIRQWWEADREKTQHFYNNMLHEGGQAPFFAEPWICEKIVDQHLHSPAMLCILPLQDWLSIDSRLRRENPYKEQINEPAVCPHYWRYRMHLTIEDLIAENLYNKRITELIADSGR
;
A
#
# COMPACT_ATOMS: atom_id res chain seq x y z
N MET A 1 -21.37 7.11 4.31
CA MET A 1 -20.50 6.36 3.39
C MET A 1 -20.87 4.89 3.49
N GLU A 2 -21.38 4.31 2.41
CA GLU A 2 -21.94 2.95 2.39
C GLU A 2 -20.89 1.85 2.31
N GLN A 3 -19.71 2.18 1.78
CA GLN A 3 -18.54 1.30 1.71
C GLN A 3 -17.60 1.54 2.89
N ILE A 4 -16.99 0.47 3.37
CA ILE A 4 -16.02 0.43 4.47
C ILE A 4 -14.65 0.04 3.93
N HIS A 5 -14.60 -0.93 3.02
CA HIS A 5 -13.36 -1.37 2.37
C HIS A 5 -13.03 -0.47 1.17
N GLY A 6 -11.73 -0.29 0.91
CA GLY A 6 -11.24 0.51 -0.22
C GLY A 6 -11.45 -0.12 -1.60
N LEU A 7 -11.84 -1.40 -1.67
CA LEU A 7 -11.99 -2.15 -2.93
C LEU A 7 -13.13 -1.64 -3.81
N LEU A 8 -14.14 -0.99 -3.21
CA LEU A 8 -15.24 -0.34 -3.91
C LEU A 8 -15.04 1.19 -4.00
N GLY A 9 -13.81 1.65 -3.76
CA GLY A 9 -13.41 3.03 -3.97
C GLY A 9 -13.22 3.35 -5.45
N VAL A 10 -13.36 4.62 -5.79
CA VAL A 10 -13.07 5.17 -7.12
C VAL A 10 -12.06 6.30 -7.00
N PHE A 11 -11.23 6.49 -8.03
CA PHE A 11 -10.39 7.67 -8.10
C PHE A 11 -11.23 8.95 -8.21
N ASN A 12 -10.76 10.03 -7.60
CA ASN A 12 -11.36 11.35 -7.75
C ASN A 12 -10.29 12.45 -7.65
N PRO A 13 -10.03 13.22 -8.73
CA PRO A 13 -10.71 13.19 -10.02
C PRO A 13 -10.26 12.00 -10.89
N ALA A 14 -11.14 11.52 -11.76
CA ALA A 14 -10.89 10.39 -12.64
C ALA A 14 -11.58 10.56 -14.01
N LEU A 15 -11.25 9.69 -14.95
CA LEU A 15 -11.86 9.59 -16.27
C LEU A 15 -12.61 8.25 -16.38
N PRO A 16 -13.81 8.10 -15.80
CA PRO A 16 -14.58 6.87 -15.92
C PRO A 16 -15.00 6.59 -17.37
N PHE A 17 -15.26 5.33 -17.69
CA PHE A 17 -15.69 4.90 -19.02
C PHE A 17 -17.19 5.05 -19.21
N THR A 18 -17.60 5.36 -20.44
CA THR A 18 -19.00 5.16 -20.85
C THR A 18 -19.20 3.75 -21.42
N PRO A 19 -20.42 3.18 -21.38
CA PRO A 19 -20.69 1.90 -22.04
C PRO A 19 -20.35 1.89 -23.53
N GLU A 20 -20.56 3.02 -24.22
CA GLU A 20 -20.22 3.18 -25.63
C GLU A 20 -18.71 3.06 -25.86
N GLU A 21 -17.91 3.69 -25.00
CA GLU A 21 -16.45 3.64 -25.07
C GLU A 21 -15.90 2.25 -24.77
N LEU A 22 -16.46 1.56 -23.76
CA LEU A 22 -16.11 0.17 -23.47
C LEU A 22 -16.33 -0.72 -24.70
N ARG A 23 -17.46 -0.52 -25.38
CA ARG A 23 -17.78 -1.24 -26.61
C ARG A 23 -16.85 -0.87 -27.77
N SER A 24 -16.65 0.42 -28.05
CA SER A 24 -15.93 0.86 -29.26
C SER A 24 -14.43 0.65 -29.17
N ASN A 25 -13.82 0.89 -28.00
CA ASN A 25 -12.37 0.93 -27.85
C ASN A 25 -11.83 -0.38 -27.26
N TYR A 26 -12.63 -1.04 -26.42
CA TYR A 26 -12.22 -2.23 -25.70
C TYR A 26 -12.90 -3.51 -26.16
N ASP A 27 -13.91 -3.41 -27.04
CA ASP A 27 -14.76 -4.53 -27.47
C ASP A 27 -15.36 -5.28 -26.28
N PHE A 28 -15.76 -4.50 -25.26
CA PHE A 28 -16.33 -5.01 -24.02
C PHE A 28 -17.77 -4.51 -23.87
N TRP A 29 -18.74 -5.43 -23.86
CA TRP A 29 -20.16 -5.12 -23.66
C TRP A 29 -20.49 -5.17 -22.18
N LEU A 30 -20.66 -4.00 -21.58
CA LEU A 30 -21.05 -3.87 -20.18
C LEU A 30 -22.50 -4.34 -19.98
N ASP A 31 -22.68 -5.36 -19.15
CA ASP A 31 -23.98 -5.68 -18.57
C ASP A 31 -24.09 -4.98 -17.21
N VAL A 32 -24.83 -3.87 -17.19
CA VAL A 32 -24.95 -3.04 -15.98
C VAL A 32 -25.55 -3.84 -14.82
N ASP A 33 -26.59 -4.65 -15.04
CA ASP A 33 -27.20 -5.39 -13.92
C ASP A 33 -26.27 -6.49 -13.38
N LEU A 34 -25.53 -7.18 -14.25
CA LEU A 34 -24.65 -8.27 -13.82
C LEU A 34 -23.30 -7.80 -13.28
N GLN A 35 -22.74 -6.74 -13.84
CA GLN A 35 -21.34 -6.38 -13.64
C GLN A 35 -21.15 -5.21 -12.66
N THR A 36 -22.21 -4.47 -12.34
CA THR A 36 -22.18 -3.39 -11.33
C THR A 36 -22.96 -3.70 -10.06
N THR A 37 -23.57 -4.88 -9.98
CA THR A 37 -24.17 -5.40 -8.75
C THR A 37 -23.45 -6.68 -8.31
N PRO A 38 -23.46 -7.01 -7.01
CA PRO A 38 -22.81 -8.22 -6.53
C PRO A 38 -23.24 -9.47 -7.32
N TYR A 39 -22.29 -10.07 -8.03
CA TYR A 39 -22.47 -11.35 -8.68
C TYR A 39 -22.38 -12.41 -7.60
N ILE A 40 -23.49 -13.06 -7.29
CA ILE A 40 -23.59 -14.08 -6.22
C ILE A 40 -24.23 -15.31 -6.84
N MET A 41 -23.47 -16.40 -6.91
CA MET A 41 -23.94 -17.66 -7.50
C MET A 41 -23.80 -18.80 -6.51
N ASP A 42 -24.76 -19.73 -6.58
CA ASP A 42 -24.85 -20.89 -5.68
C ASP A 42 -23.53 -21.67 -5.56
N TYR A 43 -22.85 -21.87 -6.70
CA TYR A 43 -21.68 -22.74 -6.80
C TYR A 43 -20.46 -22.29 -5.99
N PHE A 44 -20.36 -21.01 -5.61
CA PHE A 44 -19.23 -20.51 -4.80
C PHE A 44 -19.64 -20.02 -3.41
N LEU A 45 -20.94 -20.01 -3.05
CA LEU A 45 -21.38 -19.55 -1.73
C LEU A 45 -20.68 -20.32 -0.59
N ARG A 46 -20.39 -21.60 -0.80
CA ARG A 46 -19.68 -22.45 0.15
C ARG A 46 -18.25 -22.00 0.42
N ASP A 47 -17.60 -21.36 -0.53
CA ASP A 47 -16.22 -20.86 -0.36
C ASP A 47 -16.19 -19.70 0.65
N PHE A 48 -17.28 -18.91 0.73
CA PHE A 48 -17.43 -17.81 1.68
C PHE A 48 -17.95 -18.31 3.04
N PHE A 49 -19.08 -19.01 3.06
CA PHE A 49 -19.79 -19.35 4.30
C PHE A 49 -19.41 -20.70 4.91
N GLY A 50 -18.76 -21.59 4.14
CA GLY A 50 -18.37 -22.92 4.61
C GLY A 50 -19.55 -23.78 4.99
N GLU A 51 -19.52 -24.34 6.20
CA GLU A 51 -20.57 -25.22 6.73
C GLU A 51 -21.89 -24.47 7.01
N TYR A 52 -21.84 -23.13 7.13
CA TYR A 52 -23.02 -22.31 7.44
C TYR A 52 -23.73 -21.76 6.18
N THR A 53 -23.47 -22.34 5.01
CA THR A 53 -23.97 -21.81 3.73
C THR A 53 -25.48 -21.79 3.63
N ASP A 54 -26.15 -22.86 4.06
CA ASP A 54 -27.61 -22.97 3.95
C ASP A 54 -28.30 -21.96 4.87
N GLU A 55 -27.79 -21.81 6.10
CA GLU A 55 -28.29 -20.82 7.06
C GLU A 55 -28.07 -19.38 6.54
N ALA A 56 -26.88 -19.08 6.02
CA ALA A 56 -26.58 -17.77 5.46
C ALA A 56 -27.47 -17.42 4.26
N ARG A 57 -27.78 -18.42 3.43
CA ARG A 57 -28.66 -18.27 2.27
C ARG A 57 -30.08 -17.87 2.70
N GLU A 58 -30.65 -18.56 3.68
CA GLU A 58 -31.99 -18.24 4.19
C GLU A 58 -32.05 -16.88 4.87
N LEU A 59 -31.01 -16.52 5.64
CA LEU A 59 -30.99 -15.30 6.42
C LEU A 59 -30.72 -14.05 5.58
N PHE A 60 -29.74 -14.09 4.68
CA PHE A 60 -29.17 -12.88 4.07
C PHE A 60 -29.43 -12.72 2.57
N LEU A 61 -29.86 -13.77 1.87
CA LEU A 61 -29.99 -13.79 0.41
C LEU A 61 -31.44 -13.96 -0.04
N ASP A 62 -31.78 -13.35 -1.17
CA ASP A 62 -33.01 -13.57 -1.93
C ASP A 62 -32.66 -14.30 -3.24
N ASP A 63 -33.45 -15.31 -3.61
CA ASP A 63 -33.30 -16.01 -4.89
C ASP A 63 -33.64 -15.08 -6.06
N ALA A 64 -32.70 -14.92 -6.99
CA ALA A 64 -32.85 -14.13 -8.20
C ALA A 64 -33.05 -15.02 -9.44
N GLY A 65 -33.19 -16.33 -9.25
CA GLY A 65 -33.37 -17.33 -10.31
C GLY A 65 -32.05 -17.77 -10.95
N TYR A 66 -32.09 -18.90 -11.67
CA TYR A 66 -30.93 -19.47 -12.39
C TYR A 66 -29.68 -19.71 -11.51
N GLY A 67 -29.88 -19.96 -10.21
CA GLY A 67 -28.79 -20.14 -9.26
C GLY A 67 -28.07 -18.84 -8.86
N ARG A 68 -28.63 -17.69 -9.22
CA ARG A 68 -28.18 -16.35 -8.80
C ARG A 68 -28.92 -15.91 -7.56
N TYR A 69 -28.21 -15.24 -6.65
CA TYR A 69 -28.79 -14.61 -5.48
C TYR A 69 -28.57 -13.11 -5.48
N ARG A 70 -29.41 -12.40 -4.71
CA ARG A 70 -29.22 -10.99 -4.36
C ARG A 70 -29.14 -10.86 -2.85
N LEU A 71 -28.35 -9.92 -2.37
CA LEU A 71 -28.37 -9.57 -0.95
C LEU A 71 -29.70 -8.93 -0.60
N LYS A 72 -30.29 -9.34 0.52
CA LYS A 72 -31.49 -8.70 1.04
C LYS A 72 -31.24 -7.20 1.28
N PRO A 73 -32.27 -6.33 1.17
CA PRO A 73 -32.10 -4.87 1.30
C PRO A 73 -31.48 -4.41 2.63
N GLN A 74 -31.59 -5.21 3.69
CA GLN A 74 -30.99 -4.94 5.00
C GLN A 74 -29.47 -5.19 5.03
N PHE A 75 -28.90 -5.91 4.05
CA PHE A 75 -27.49 -6.33 4.04
C PHE A 75 -26.76 -6.01 2.74
N ASN A 76 -27.35 -5.21 1.86
CA ASN A 76 -26.83 -4.94 0.51
C ASN A 76 -25.69 -3.89 0.43
N THR A 77 -25.16 -3.44 1.57
CA THR A 77 -24.01 -2.50 1.63
C THR A 77 -23.11 -2.90 2.78
N GLN A 78 -21.81 -2.59 2.68
CA GLN A 78 -20.84 -2.94 3.71
C GLN A 78 -21.19 -2.27 5.05
N ARG A 79 -21.65 -1.01 5.02
CA ARG A 79 -22.12 -0.29 6.21
C ARG A 79 -23.20 -1.05 6.96
N LYS A 80 -24.26 -1.48 6.26
CA LYS A 80 -25.38 -2.19 6.90
C LYS A 80 -24.95 -3.53 7.49
N VAL A 81 -24.05 -4.25 6.82
CA VAL A 81 -23.48 -5.51 7.35
C VAL A 81 -22.71 -5.23 8.63
N ALA A 82 -21.78 -4.26 8.62
CA ALA A 82 -21.00 -3.92 9.80
C ALA A 82 -21.89 -3.48 10.97
N ASP A 83 -22.88 -2.61 10.71
CA ASP A 83 -23.78 -2.10 11.74
C ASP A 83 -24.62 -3.24 12.35
N TYR A 84 -25.08 -4.19 11.53
CA TYR A 84 -25.78 -5.39 12.02
C TYR A 84 -24.88 -6.23 12.93
N PHE A 85 -23.69 -6.62 12.47
CA PHE A 85 -22.78 -7.49 13.24
C PHE A 85 -22.13 -6.81 14.44
N ALA A 86 -22.07 -5.47 14.47
CA ALA A 86 -21.68 -4.73 15.67
C ALA A 86 -22.63 -4.95 16.85
N SER A 87 -23.90 -5.29 16.58
CA SER A 87 -24.91 -5.61 17.60
C SER A 87 -24.98 -7.10 17.97
N GLN A 88 -24.28 -7.96 17.23
CA GLN A 88 -24.30 -9.42 17.43
C GLN A 88 -23.18 -9.88 18.38
N PRO A 89 -23.30 -11.08 18.98
CA PRO A 89 -22.23 -11.70 19.73
C PRO A 89 -20.96 -11.86 18.88
N LYS A 90 -19.80 -11.51 19.45
CA LYS A 90 -18.49 -11.72 18.82
C LYS A 90 -18.07 -13.17 18.96
N ASP A 91 -18.58 -14.01 18.08
CA ASP A 91 -18.19 -15.41 17.93
C ASP A 91 -17.65 -15.66 16.51
N GLU A 92 -16.93 -16.77 16.33
CA GLU A 92 -16.29 -17.13 15.05
C GLU A 92 -17.30 -17.22 13.90
N LYS A 93 -18.55 -17.58 14.19
CA LYS A 93 -19.61 -17.73 13.19
C LYS A 93 -20.09 -16.38 12.68
N ASN A 94 -20.39 -15.44 13.58
CA ASN A 94 -20.80 -14.08 13.22
C ASN A 94 -19.67 -13.30 12.53
N GLU A 95 -18.43 -13.50 12.97
CA GLU A 95 -17.26 -12.95 12.28
C GLU A 95 -17.15 -13.52 10.86
N ARG A 96 -17.34 -14.83 10.69
CA ARG A 96 -17.37 -15.47 9.37
C ARG A 96 -18.50 -14.93 8.49
N PHE A 97 -19.72 -14.79 9.01
CA PHE A 97 -20.85 -14.23 8.27
C PHE A 97 -20.59 -12.79 7.84
N CYS A 98 -20.07 -11.95 8.73
CA CYS A 98 -19.70 -10.58 8.42
C CYS A 98 -18.68 -10.54 7.28
N ASN A 99 -17.56 -11.25 7.41
CA ASN A 99 -16.50 -11.27 6.39
C ASN A 99 -16.99 -11.84 5.05
N ALA A 100 -17.80 -12.89 5.09
CA ALA A 100 -18.39 -13.50 3.90
C ALA A 100 -19.30 -12.51 3.16
N LEU A 101 -20.19 -11.82 3.87
CA LEU A 101 -21.09 -10.83 3.27
C LEU A 101 -20.33 -9.63 2.69
N MET A 102 -19.31 -9.14 3.39
CA MET A 102 -18.42 -8.10 2.85
C MET A 102 -17.76 -8.54 1.54
N GLY A 103 -17.22 -9.77 1.52
CA GLY A 103 -16.58 -10.34 0.34
C GLY A 103 -17.54 -10.59 -0.83
N LEU A 104 -18.81 -10.91 -0.54
CA LEU A 104 -19.87 -11.02 -1.56
C LEU A 104 -20.22 -9.65 -2.16
N ILE A 105 -20.34 -8.60 -1.33
CA ILE A 105 -20.59 -7.23 -1.80
C ILE A 105 -19.47 -6.77 -2.74
N ASP A 106 -18.23 -7.22 -2.50
CA ASP A 106 -17.07 -6.90 -3.32
C ASP A 106 -17.03 -7.65 -4.68
N GLN A 107 -17.95 -8.59 -4.95
CA GLN A 107 -18.02 -9.35 -6.22
C GLN A 107 -18.66 -8.54 -7.36
N VAL A 108 -18.05 -7.41 -7.70
CA VAL A 108 -18.43 -6.58 -8.84
C VAL A 108 -17.26 -6.41 -9.80
N LEU A 109 -17.56 -6.21 -11.08
CA LEU A 109 -16.55 -5.96 -12.11
C LEU A 109 -16.36 -4.45 -12.33
N PHE A 110 -17.44 -3.68 -12.21
CA PHE A 110 -17.46 -2.23 -12.36
C PHE A 110 -18.19 -1.55 -11.21
N ILE A 111 -17.81 -0.30 -10.95
CA ILE A 111 -18.43 0.60 -9.98
C ILE A 111 -18.97 1.78 -10.77
N GLU A 112 -20.26 2.10 -10.61
CA GLU A 112 -20.83 3.28 -11.24
C GLU A 112 -20.25 4.55 -10.59
N ASP A 113 -19.91 5.54 -11.41
CA ASP A 113 -19.40 6.82 -10.92
C ASP A 113 -20.44 7.50 -10.00
N PRO A 114 -20.02 8.00 -8.83
CA PRO A 114 -20.93 8.64 -7.89
C PRO A 114 -21.42 10.03 -8.35
N TYR A 115 -20.71 10.70 -9.27
CA TYR A 115 -20.99 12.06 -9.75
C TYR A 115 -21.58 12.08 -11.16
N GLU A 116 -21.03 11.30 -12.09
CA GLU A 116 -21.41 11.20 -13.50
C GLU A 116 -22.10 9.86 -13.78
N LYS A 117 -23.38 9.78 -13.42
CA LYS A 117 -24.20 8.57 -13.60
C LYS A 117 -24.20 8.05 -15.04
N GLY A 118 -24.18 6.73 -15.18
CA GLY A 118 -23.97 6.05 -16.45
C GLY A 118 -22.51 5.96 -16.92
N LYS A 119 -21.54 6.40 -16.11
CA LYS A 119 -20.11 6.10 -16.31
C LYS A 119 -19.61 5.11 -15.26
N TYR A 120 -18.56 4.37 -15.59
CA TYR A 120 -18.13 3.20 -14.83
C TYR A 120 -16.61 3.15 -14.64
N HIS A 121 -16.21 2.73 -13.45
CA HIS A 121 -14.83 2.46 -13.06
C HIS A 121 -14.62 0.95 -12.98
N PRO A 122 -13.59 0.37 -13.60
CA PRO A 122 -13.26 -1.03 -13.34
C PRO A 122 -12.84 -1.18 -11.88
N ARG A 123 -13.34 -2.21 -11.18
CA ARG A 123 -13.01 -2.45 -9.78
C ARG A 123 -11.54 -2.84 -9.63
N ILE A 124 -10.81 -2.21 -8.70
CA ILE A 124 -9.38 -2.50 -8.47
C ILE A 124 -9.19 -3.98 -8.13
N SER A 125 -8.24 -4.66 -8.77
CA SER A 125 -7.96 -6.08 -8.57
C SER A 125 -9.14 -7.02 -8.87
N ALA A 126 -10.05 -6.63 -9.78
CA ALA A 126 -11.23 -7.41 -10.14
C ALA A 126 -10.90 -8.82 -10.66
N GLN A 127 -9.67 -9.06 -11.15
CA GLN A 127 -9.21 -10.36 -11.64
C GLN A 127 -9.31 -11.48 -10.59
N TYR A 128 -9.31 -11.13 -9.30
CA TYR A 128 -9.45 -12.11 -8.21
C TYR A 128 -10.90 -12.45 -7.85
N THR A 129 -11.88 -11.79 -8.47
CA THR A 129 -13.31 -12.00 -8.18
C THR A 129 -13.89 -13.19 -8.95
N TYR A 130 -14.99 -13.77 -8.44
CA TYR A 130 -15.76 -14.78 -9.16
C TYR A 130 -16.46 -14.19 -10.39
N THR A 131 -16.82 -12.91 -10.37
CA THR A 131 -17.39 -12.20 -11.53
C THR A 131 -16.44 -12.22 -12.72
N TYR A 132 -15.15 -11.96 -12.51
CA TYR A 132 -14.14 -12.05 -13.57
C TYR A 132 -13.93 -13.48 -14.06
N ARG A 133 -13.98 -14.47 -13.15
CA ARG A 133 -13.88 -15.90 -13.53
C ARG A 133 -15.05 -16.38 -14.39
N ALA A 134 -16.22 -15.77 -14.25
CA ALA A 134 -17.41 -16.09 -15.03
C ALA A 134 -17.37 -15.56 -16.48
N LEU A 135 -16.46 -14.60 -16.77
CA LEU A 135 -16.23 -14.10 -18.12
C LEU A 135 -15.66 -15.21 -19.02
N THR A 136 -15.87 -15.08 -20.33
CA THR A 136 -15.17 -15.90 -21.33
C THR A 136 -13.70 -15.49 -21.44
N ASP A 137 -12.87 -16.33 -22.09
CA ASP A 137 -11.45 -15.98 -22.34
C ASP A 137 -11.29 -14.66 -23.10
N TYR A 138 -12.19 -14.40 -24.06
CA TYR A 138 -12.17 -13.18 -24.84
C TYR A 138 -12.55 -11.95 -24.01
N GLU A 139 -13.64 -12.04 -23.24
CA GLU A 139 -14.06 -10.94 -22.35
C GLU A 139 -13.01 -10.64 -21.28
N ARG A 140 -12.35 -11.68 -20.74
CA ARG A 140 -11.21 -11.49 -19.83
C ARG A 140 -10.08 -10.71 -20.49
N TRP A 141 -9.70 -11.10 -21.71
CA TRP A 141 -8.66 -10.39 -22.47
C TRP A 141 -9.02 -8.92 -22.72
N CYS A 142 -10.27 -8.64 -23.12
CA CYS A 142 -10.78 -7.27 -23.29
C CYS A 142 -10.77 -6.49 -21.96
N PHE A 143 -11.21 -7.14 -20.87
CA PHE A 143 -11.24 -6.55 -19.54
C PHE A 143 -9.84 -6.24 -19.00
N ASP A 144 -8.87 -7.13 -19.16
CA ASP A 144 -7.51 -6.87 -18.67
C ASP A 144 -6.85 -5.73 -19.43
N ARG A 145 -7.12 -5.61 -20.74
CA ARG A 145 -6.64 -4.47 -21.54
C ARG A 145 -7.23 -3.14 -21.04
N LEU A 146 -8.55 -3.07 -20.84
CA LEU A 146 -9.19 -1.84 -20.35
C LEU A 146 -8.80 -1.53 -18.90
N TYR A 147 -8.64 -2.54 -18.06
CA TYR A 147 -8.19 -2.41 -16.68
C TYR A 147 -6.79 -1.80 -16.62
N ASN A 148 -5.85 -2.37 -17.40
CA ASN A 148 -4.48 -1.88 -17.43
C ASN A 148 -4.40 -0.45 -17.97
N ASP A 149 -5.15 -0.14 -19.03
CA ASP A 149 -5.22 1.23 -19.53
C ASP A 149 -5.79 2.19 -18.48
N PHE A 150 -6.88 1.83 -17.81
CA PHE A 150 -7.50 2.67 -16.79
C PHE A 150 -6.56 3.02 -15.63
N TYR A 151 -5.87 2.02 -15.08
CA TYR A 151 -5.05 2.21 -13.88
C TYR A 151 -3.64 2.75 -14.17
N TYR A 152 -3.07 2.51 -15.36
CA TYR A 152 -1.66 2.83 -15.63
C TYR A 152 -1.44 3.87 -16.73
N HIS A 153 -2.44 4.18 -17.56
CA HIS A 153 -2.22 5.06 -18.73
C HIS A 153 -3.24 6.19 -18.85
N ARG A 154 -4.53 5.87 -18.79
CA ARG A 154 -5.65 6.77 -19.08
C ARG A 154 -5.59 8.10 -18.32
N HIS A 155 -5.16 8.06 -17.08
CA HIS A 155 -5.15 9.22 -16.21
C HIS A 155 -3.87 10.06 -16.27
N ASN A 156 -2.80 9.58 -16.92
CA ASN A 156 -1.48 10.19 -16.83
C ASN A 156 -1.48 11.65 -17.30
N ASP A 157 -1.96 11.94 -18.52
CA ASP A 157 -2.00 13.31 -19.05
C ASP A 157 -2.97 14.20 -18.26
N PHE A 158 -4.10 13.63 -17.85
CA PHE A 158 -5.12 14.35 -17.10
C PHE A 158 -4.60 14.78 -15.72
N TRP A 159 -4.00 13.86 -14.97
CA TRP A 159 -3.42 14.15 -13.66
C TRP A 159 -2.17 15.00 -13.77
N TYR A 160 -1.33 14.81 -14.78
CA TYR A 160 -0.21 15.71 -15.07
C TYR A 160 -0.70 17.16 -15.22
N GLY A 161 -1.68 17.39 -16.09
CA GLY A 161 -2.24 18.73 -16.30
C GLY A 161 -2.88 19.32 -15.04
N LYS A 162 -3.57 18.50 -14.24
CA LYS A 162 -4.13 18.95 -12.95
C LYS A 162 -3.04 19.28 -11.93
N ALA A 163 -1.97 18.50 -11.88
CA ALA A 163 -0.84 18.74 -10.98
C ALA A 163 -0.10 20.02 -11.35
N MET A 164 0.24 20.21 -12.63
CA MET A 164 0.92 21.41 -13.12
C MET A 164 0.06 22.67 -12.99
N TRP A 165 -1.26 22.55 -12.93
CA TRP A 165 -2.13 23.69 -12.64
C TRP A 165 -2.18 24.06 -11.15
N LYS A 166 -2.08 23.07 -10.25
CA LYS A 166 -2.31 23.25 -8.79
C LYS A 166 -1.04 23.39 -7.97
N LEU A 167 -0.01 22.61 -8.27
CA LEU A 167 1.19 22.50 -7.45
C LEU A 167 2.08 23.76 -7.52
N PRO A 168 2.34 24.39 -8.69
CA PRO A 168 3.23 25.54 -8.73
C PRO A 168 2.78 26.70 -7.82
N PRO A 169 1.49 27.12 -7.83
CA PRO A 169 1.05 28.16 -6.90
C PRO A 169 1.20 27.81 -5.41
N ILE A 170 1.18 26.52 -5.05
CA ILE A 170 1.35 26.06 -3.66
C ILE A 170 2.83 26.10 -3.28
N ILE A 171 3.70 25.63 -4.16
CA ILE A 171 5.15 25.60 -3.95
C ILE A 171 5.69 27.04 -3.89
N ASP A 172 5.26 27.89 -4.82
CA ASP A 172 5.69 29.30 -4.89
C ASP A 172 5.16 30.17 -3.73
N ALA A 173 4.17 29.67 -2.97
CA ALA A 173 3.60 30.42 -1.85
C ALA A 173 4.53 30.50 -0.62
N THR A 174 5.61 29.72 -0.60
CA THR A 174 6.54 29.65 0.54
C THR A 174 7.97 29.37 0.08
N SER A 175 8.95 29.69 0.93
CA SER A 175 10.35 29.29 0.73
C SER A 175 10.67 27.92 1.35
N MET A 176 9.68 27.21 1.88
CA MET A 176 9.88 25.87 2.45
C MET A 176 10.15 24.86 1.33
N LEU A 177 11.11 23.96 1.58
CA LEU A 177 11.41 22.86 0.67
C LEU A 177 10.24 21.87 0.65
N THR A 178 9.78 21.51 -0.54
CA THR A 178 8.68 20.56 -0.72
C THR A 178 9.24 19.15 -0.91
N CYS A 179 8.76 18.23 -0.08
CA CYS A 179 9.06 16.80 -0.19
C CYS A 179 7.75 16.04 -0.41
N ALA A 180 7.73 15.14 -1.39
CA ALA A 180 6.64 14.22 -1.64
C ALA A 180 6.97 12.86 -1.02
N GLU A 181 6.01 12.29 -0.30
CA GLU A 181 6.00 10.86 0.00
C GLU A 181 5.37 10.17 -1.21
N ASP A 182 6.22 9.58 -2.06
CA ASP A 182 5.84 8.96 -3.34
C ASP A 182 6.01 7.44 -3.34
N LEU A 183 5.59 6.78 -2.25
CA LEU A 183 5.66 5.31 -2.14
C LEU A 183 4.40 4.62 -2.68
N GLY A 184 4.56 3.37 -3.08
CA GLY A 184 3.45 2.51 -3.52
C GLY A 184 3.17 2.60 -5.03
N MET A 185 1.90 2.45 -5.40
CA MET A 185 1.47 2.50 -6.80
C MET A 185 1.37 3.96 -7.26
N ILE A 186 2.45 4.47 -7.84
CA ILE A 186 2.51 5.82 -8.41
C ILE A 186 2.24 5.78 -9.94
N PRO A 187 1.37 6.67 -10.46
CA PRO A 187 1.19 6.82 -11.90
C PRO A 187 2.46 7.30 -12.61
N ASP A 188 2.67 6.90 -13.86
CA ASP A 188 3.86 7.24 -14.65
C ASP A 188 4.05 8.76 -14.85
N CYS A 189 2.99 9.55 -14.70
CA CYS A 189 3.09 11.01 -14.77
C CYS A 189 3.79 11.63 -13.54
N VAL A 190 3.80 10.95 -12.40
CA VAL A 190 4.30 11.50 -11.12
C VAL A 190 5.79 11.85 -11.20
N PRO A 191 6.70 10.96 -11.63
CA PRO A 191 8.12 11.30 -11.73
C PRO A 191 8.39 12.54 -12.60
N ALA A 192 7.64 12.70 -13.70
CA ALA A 192 7.79 13.86 -14.58
C ALA A 192 7.35 15.17 -13.91
N VAL A 193 6.25 15.16 -13.14
CA VAL A 193 5.81 16.33 -12.36
C VAL A 193 6.81 16.67 -11.27
N MET A 194 7.26 15.68 -10.50
CA MET A 194 8.20 15.90 -9.39
C MET A 194 9.51 16.49 -9.90
N ASN A 195 10.03 15.97 -11.02
CA ASN A 195 11.23 16.52 -11.64
C ASN A 195 11.04 17.95 -12.16
N ALA A 196 9.92 18.22 -12.86
CA ALA A 196 9.65 19.54 -13.43
C ALA A 196 9.46 20.64 -12.37
N LEU A 197 8.99 20.26 -11.18
CA LEU A 197 8.75 21.18 -10.06
C LEU A 197 9.85 21.12 -8.99
N GLU A 198 10.92 20.37 -9.24
CA GLU A 198 12.05 20.18 -8.31
C GLU A 198 11.60 19.72 -6.90
N ILE A 199 10.52 18.93 -6.84
CA ILE A 199 10.00 18.37 -5.60
C ILE A 199 10.87 17.18 -5.21
N LEU A 200 11.34 17.16 -3.96
CA LEU A 200 12.12 16.04 -3.46
C LEU A 200 11.23 14.80 -3.34
N THR A 201 11.73 13.68 -3.84
CA THR A 201 11.07 12.39 -3.70
C THR A 201 11.59 11.61 -2.49
N LEU A 202 10.89 10.57 -2.06
CA LEU A 202 11.32 9.70 -0.96
C LEU A 202 11.88 8.39 -1.52
N ASP A 203 13.10 8.01 -1.13
CA ASP A 203 13.70 6.73 -1.51
C ASP A 203 14.02 5.91 -0.27
N ILE A 204 13.51 4.67 -0.25
CA ILE A 204 13.71 3.69 0.81
C ILE A 204 14.29 2.44 0.18
N GLN A 205 15.42 1.98 0.68
CA GLN A 205 16.14 0.82 0.13
C GLN A 205 15.28 -0.46 0.08
N ARG A 206 14.31 -0.59 0.98
CA ARG A 206 13.39 -1.74 1.05
C ARG A 206 12.14 -1.62 0.18
N MET A 207 11.92 -0.45 -0.41
CA MET A 207 10.80 -0.16 -1.31
C MET A 207 11.34 0.50 -2.58
N PRO A 208 12.05 -0.26 -3.44
CA PRO A 208 12.57 0.29 -4.70
C PRO A 208 11.41 0.78 -5.59
N LYS A 209 11.62 1.93 -6.24
CA LYS A 209 10.66 2.49 -7.20
C LYS A 209 10.54 1.65 -8.46
N ASN A 210 11.59 0.92 -8.83
CA ASN A 210 11.61 0.00 -9.95
C ASN A 210 11.16 -1.40 -9.49
N PRO A 211 10.01 -1.92 -9.95
CA PRO A 211 9.52 -3.24 -9.53
C PRO A 211 10.41 -4.42 -9.95
N ARG A 212 11.39 -4.19 -10.84
CA ARG A 212 12.37 -5.21 -11.26
C ARG A 212 13.53 -5.35 -10.28
N GLU A 213 13.70 -4.38 -9.38
CA GLU A 213 14.75 -4.38 -8.37
C GLU A 213 14.19 -4.93 -7.05
N GLU A 214 14.99 -5.77 -6.39
CA GLU A 214 14.61 -6.30 -5.07
C GLU A 214 14.86 -5.27 -3.95
N PHE A 215 15.94 -4.49 -4.08
CA PHE A 215 16.34 -3.44 -3.16
C PHE A 215 16.76 -2.20 -3.93
N GLY A 216 16.41 -1.02 -3.40
CA GLY A 216 16.94 0.25 -3.90
C GLY A 216 18.41 0.38 -3.53
N ASN A 217 19.22 0.95 -4.42
CA ASN A 217 20.64 1.17 -4.14
C ASN A 217 20.90 2.64 -3.77
N PRO A 218 21.25 2.94 -2.50
CA PRO A 218 21.52 4.32 -2.06
C PRO A 218 22.58 5.04 -2.88
N ALA A 219 23.55 4.32 -3.46
CA ALA A 219 24.59 4.91 -4.31
C ALA A 219 24.06 5.46 -5.65
N HIS A 220 22.87 5.02 -6.09
CA HIS A 220 22.25 5.42 -7.34
C HIS A 220 21.03 6.32 -7.16
N TYR A 221 20.75 6.77 -5.95
CA TYR A 221 19.62 7.68 -5.72
C TYR A 221 19.81 9.01 -6.45
N PRO A 222 18.74 9.63 -6.98
CA PRO A 222 18.81 10.97 -7.55
C PRO A 222 19.19 12.01 -6.49
N TYR A 223 19.68 13.18 -6.94
CA TYR A 223 19.99 14.28 -6.01
C TYR A 223 18.72 14.85 -5.35
N TYR A 224 17.63 15.06 -6.08
CA TYR A 224 16.35 15.56 -5.54
C TYR A 224 15.55 14.48 -4.80
N THR A 225 16.17 13.93 -3.76
CA THR A 225 15.64 12.83 -2.97
C THR A 225 15.92 13.05 -1.48
N VAL A 226 14.97 12.62 -0.65
CA VAL A 226 15.15 12.29 0.75
C VAL A 226 15.40 10.79 0.85
N CYS A 227 16.62 10.42 1.23
CA CYS A 227 17.02 9.05 1.49
C CYS A 227 16.72 8.69 2.95
N THR A 228 16.07 7.53 3.17
CA THR A 228 15.81 7.02 4.52
C THR A 228 15.83 5.49 4.58
N THR A 229 16.20 4.93 5.73
CA THR A 229 16.20 3.48 5.98
C THR A 229 14.79 2.93 6.22
N SER A 230 13.96 3.71 6.91
CA SER A 230 12.61 3.32 7.31
C SER A 230 11.72 4.54 7.57
N SER A 231 10.40 4.38 7.44
CA SER A 231 9.42 5.37 7.88
C SER A 231 8.76 4.93 9.20
N HIS A 232 7.91 5.81 9.76
CA HIS A 232 7.12 5.49 10.94
C HIS A 232 6.11 4.35 10.73
N ASP A 233 5.75 4.05 9.49
CA ASP A 233 4.76 3.03 9.10
C ASP A 233 5.36 1.64 8.87
N MET A 234 6.67 1.47 9.09
CA MET A 234 7.38 0.22 8.87
C MET A 234 8.36 -0.07 9.99
N GLY A 235 8.76 -1.34 10.13
CA GLY A 235 9.81 -1.73 11.06
C GLY A 235 11.16 -1.12 10.66
N GLY A 236 12.01 -0.80 11.63
CA GLY A 236 13.39 -0.35 11.41
C GLY A 236 14.29 -1.45 10.85
N ILE A 237 15.59 -1.16 10.73
CA ILE A 237 16.60 -2.08 10.18
C ILE A 237 16.55 -3.44 10.87
N ARG A 238 16.55 -3.45 12.20
CA ARG A 238 16.66 -4.67 13.02
C ARG A 238 15.45 -5.59 12.87
N GLN A 239 14.25 -5.03 12.96
CA GLN A 239 13.03 -5.82 12.81
C GLN A 239 12.92 -6.41 11.41
N TRP A 240 13.28 -5.63 10.39
CA TRP A 240 13.27 -6.12 9.01
C TRP A 240 14.31 -7.22 8.76
N TRP A 241 15.51 -7.09 9.33
CA TRP A 241 16.57 -8.10 9.21
C TRP A 241 16.12 -9.50 9.70
N GLU A 242 15.28 -9.52 10.72
CA GLU A 242 14.76 -10.75 11.33
C GLU A 242 13.47 -11.25 10.67
N ALA A 243 12.82 -10.46 9.82
CA ALA A 243 11.51 -10.78 9.27
C ALA A 243 11.55 -11.86 8.18
N ASP A 244 12.55 -11.82 7.29
CA ASP A 244 12.67 -12.75 6.17
C ASP A 244 14.15 -13.12 5.96
N ARG A 245 14.47 -14.40 6.20
CA ARG A 245 15.86 -14.89 6.15
C ARG A 245 16.42 -14.96 4.73
N GLU A 246 15.58 -15.21 3.73
CA GLU A 246 16.01 -15.30 2.34
C GLU A 246 16.35 -13.90 1.82
N LYS A 247 15.44 -12.94 2.03
CA LYS A 247 15.69 -11.53 1.66
C LYS A 247 16.91 -10.95 2.37
N THR A 248 17.05 -11.21 3.67
CA THR A 248 18.22 -10.75 4.44
C THR A 248 19.51 -11.33 3.88
N GLN A 249 19.53 -12.59 3.45
CA GLN A 249 20.71 -13.21 2.83
C GLN A 249 21.06 -12.53 1.50
N HIS A 250 20.07 -12.31 0.64
CA HIS A 250 20.27 -11.60 -0.63
C HIS A 250 20.75 -10.18 -0.41
N PHE A 251 20.17 -9.44 0.53
CA PHE A 251 20.61 -8.10 0.88
C PHE A 251 22.06 -8.07 1.38
N TYR A 252 22.41 -8.98 2.29
CA TYR A 252 23.75 -9.08 2.87
C TYR A 252 24.82 -9.33 1.80
N ASN A 253 24.56 -10.22 0.83
CA ASN A 253 25.53 -10.51 -0.22
C ASN A 253 25.52 -9.47 -1.35
N ASN A 254 24.35 -8.97 -1.75
CA ASN A 254 24.21 -8.16 -2.96
C ASN A 254 24.31 -6.66 -2.67
N MET A 255 23.73 -6.17 -1.57
CA MET A 255 23.74 -4.73 -1.22
C MET A 255 24.87 -4.38 -0.28
N LEU A 256 25.15 -5.21 0.72
CA LEU A 256 26.28 -4.99 1.64
C LEU A 256 27.60 -5.56 1.11
N HIS A 257 27.57 -6.35 0.02
CA HIS A 257 28.75 -6.99 -0.57
C HIS A 257 29.54 -7.86 0.42
N GLU A 258 28.86 -8.43 1.42
CA GLU A 258 29.48 -9.29 2.40
C GLU A 258 29.49 -10.76 1.97
N GLY A 259 30.54 -11.48 2.34
CA GLY A 259 30.69 -12.90 2.04
C GLY A 259 30.01 -13.81 3.06
N GLY A 260 29.54 -14.98 2.61
CA GLY A 260 29.03 -16.03 3.48
C GLY A 260 27.58 -15.83 3.93
N GLN A 261 27.22 -16.52 5.03
CA GLN A 261 25.86 -16.49 5.57
C GLN A 261 25.62 -15.23 6.39
N ALA A 262 24.48 -14.57 6.15
CA ALA A 262 24.07 -13.39 6.89
C ALA A 262 23.84 -13.74 8.37
N PRO A 263 24.34 -12.94 9.32
CA PRO A 263 24.08 -13.13 10.75
C PRO A 263 22.59 -13.22 11.07
N PHE A 264 22.24 -13.98 12.11
CA PHE A 264 20.84 -14.17 12.50
C PHE A 264 20.22 -12.86 12.98
N PHE A 265 20.90 -12.15 13.88
CA PHE A 265 20.49 -10.85 14.37
C PHE A 265 21.17 -9.72 13.57
N ALA A 266 20.53 -8.55 13.56
CA ALA A 266 21.13 -7.32 13.04
C ALA A 266 22.20 -6.84 14.03
N GLU A 267 23.43 -7.32 13.83
CA GLU A 267 24.57 -6.92 14.63
C GLU A 267 24.90 -5.42 14.44
N PRO A 268 25.44 -4.74 15.45
CA PRO A 268 25.65 -3.28 15.38
C PRO A 268 26.46 -2.82 14.17
N TRP A 269 27.46 -3.60 13.75
CA TRP A 269 28.29 -3.30 12.58
C TRP A 269 27.52 -3.41 11.26
N ILE A 270 26.49 -4.28 11.18
CA ILE A 270 25.61 -4.40 10.00
C ILE A 270 24.75 -3.14 9.92
N CYS A 271 24.15 -2.75 11.04
CA CYS A 271 23.37 -1.52 11.13
C CYS A 271 24.21 -0.30 10.76
N GLU A 272 25.43 -0.21 11.29
CA GLU A 272 26.37 0.86 10.96
C GLU A 272 26.69 0.88 9.46
N LYS A 273 26.92 -0.28 8.84
CA LYS A 273 27.17 -0.36 7.40
C LYS A 273 25.98 0.10 6.56
N ILE A 274 24.75 -0.23 6.97
CA ILE A 274 23.54 0.25 6.29
C ILE A 274 23.40 1.77 6.45
N VAL A 275 23.59 2.30 7.66
CA VAL A 275 23.57 3.75 7.92
C VAL A 275 24.63 4.47 7.09
N ASP A 276 25.85 3.92 7.05
CA ASP A 276 26.97 4.44 6.27
C ASP A 276 26.67 4.51 4.77
N GLN A 277 26.04 3.46 4.19
CA GLN A 277 25.57 3.48 2.80
C GLN A 277 24.57 4.60 2.51
N HIS A 278 23.64 4.87 3.44
CA HIS A 278 22.65 5.94 3.28
C HIS A 278 23.29 7.32 3.41
N LEU A 279 24.27 7.48 4.32
CA LEU A 279 25.03 8.72 4.47
C LEU A 279 25.85 9.03 3.21
N HIS A 280 26.48 8.03 2.59
CA HIS A 280 27.22 8.18 1.34
C HIS A 280 26.34 8.29 0.08
N SER A 281 25.02 8.24 0.22
CA SER A 281 24.11 8.46 -0.90
C SER A 281 24.27 9.88 -1.47
N PRO A 282 24.17 10.08 -2.80
CA PRO A 282 24.16 11.42 -3.40
C PRO A 282 22.85 12.19 -3.16
N ALA A 283 21.86 11.61 -2.47
CA ALA A 283 20.61 12.28 -2.15
C ALA A 283 20.83 13.60 -1.39
N MET A 284 20.03 14.63 -1.70
CA MET A 284 20.12 15.95 -1.06
C MET A 284 19.99 15.83 0.46
N LEU A 285 19.02 15.04 0.94
CA LEU A 285 18.77 14.83 2.37
C LEU A 285 18.90 13.34 2.71
N CYS A 286 19.59 13.04 3.81
CA CYS A 286 19.58 11.72 4.44
C CYS A 286 18.94 11.86 5.82
N ILE A 287 17.75 11.29 6.00
CA ILE A 287 16.96 11.42 7.23
C ILE A 287 16.66 10.03 7.74
N LEU A 288 17.37 9.58 8.76
CA LEU A 288 17.20 8.24 9.33
C LEU A 288 16.41 8.31 10.64
N PRO A 289 15.49 7.37 10.90
CA PRO A 289 14.81 7.29 12.19
C PRO A 289 15.79 7.08 13.34
N LEU A 290 15.46 7.64 14.49
CA LEU A 290 16.30 7.54 15.68
C LEU A 290 16.58 6.09 16.08
N GLN A 291 15.61 5.19 15.88
CA GLN A 291 15.75 3.76 16.16
C GLN A 291 16.88 3.13 15.34
N ASP A 292 17.02 3.54 14.08
CA ASP A 292 18.06 3.04 13.18
C ASP A 292 19.42 3.65 13.54
N TRP A 293 19.47 4.91 13.97
CA TRP A 293 20.68 5.50 14.56
C TRP A 293 21.14 4.74 15.81
N LEU A 294 20.23 4.51 16.76
CA LEU A 294 20.57 3.79 18.02
C LEU A 294 21.00 2.34 17.76
N SER A 295 20.61 1.76 16.62
CA SER A 295 20.87 0.36 16.31
C SER A 295 22.36 0.02 16.09
N ILE A 296 23.21 1.03 15.84
CA ILE A 296 24.66 0.89 15.60
C ILE A 296 25.47 0.66 16.90
N ASP A 297 24.87 0.86 18.07
CA ASP A 297 25.49 0.53 19.37
C ASP A 297 24.63 -0.49 20.12
N SER A 298 25.25 -1.60 20.53
CA SER A 298 24.54 -2.69 21.22
C SER A 298 23.99 -2.30 22.59
N ARG A 299 24.53 -1.25 23.22
CA ARG A 299 24.16 -0.80 24.58
C ARG A 299 22.99 0.18 24.59
N LEU A 300 22.81 0.93 23.51
CA LEU A 300 21.83 2.03 23.41
C LEU A 300 20.53 1.65 22.69
N ARG A 301 20.51 0.49 22.05
CA ARG A 301 19.32 -0.06 21.37
C ARG A 301 18.45 -0.88 22.34
N ARG A 302 17.16 -1.05 22.02
CA ARG A 302 16.28 -1.91 22.85
C ARG A 302 16.67 -3.39 22.70
N GLU A 303 16.41 -4.20 23.72
CA GLU A 303 16.61 -5.65 23.61
C GLU A 303 15.75 -6.25 22.49
N ASN A 304 14.46 -5.92 22.46
CA ASN A 304 13.51 -6.45 21.48
C ASN A 304 13.27 -5.44 20.34
N PRO A 305 13.62 -5.75 19.08
CA PRO A 305 13.45 -4.86 17.93
C PRO A 305 11.97 -4.60 17.58
N TYR A 306 11.07 -5.54 17.84
CA TYR A 306 9.62 -5.36 17.60
C TYR A 306 9.00 -4.31 18.52
N LYS A 307 9.68 -3.91 19.61
CA LYS A 307 9.26 -2.79 20.47
C LYS A 307 9.76 -1.43 19.98
N GLU A 308 10.48 -1.38 18.86
CA GLU A 308 11.02 -0.16 18.26
C GLU A 308 10.07 0.44 17.21
N GLN A 309 9.14 -0.37 16.67
CA GLN A 309 8.14 0.07 15.72
C GLN A 309 7.09 0.97 16.37
N ILE A 310 6.84 2.12 15.75
CA ILE A 310 5.88 3.10 16.24
C ILE A 310 4.46 2.84 15.72
N ASN A 311 4.32 2.42 14.46
CA ASN A 311 3.05 2.12 13.82
C ASN A 311 3.05 0.80 13.06
N GLU A 312 1.91 0.12 13.09
CA GLU A 312 1.60 -0.99 12.19
C GLU A 312 0.34 -0.64 11.39
N PRO A 313 0.48 -0.20 10.11
CA PRO A 313 -0.64 0.29 9.31
C PRO A 313 -1.80 -0.71 9.13
N ALA A 314 -1.52 -2.02 9.27
CA ALA A 314 -2.52 -3.08 9.19
C ALA A 314 -3.49 -3.10 10.39
N VAL A 315 -3.12 -2.48 11.52
CA VAL A 315 -3.93 -2.43 12.73
C VAL A 315 -4.64 -1.09 12.80
N CYS A 316 -5.97 -1.07 12.73
CA CYS A 316 -6.76 0.16 12.85
C CYS A 316 -7.91 -0.03 13.86
N PRO A 317 -7.99 0.77 14.94
CA PRO A 317 -7.09 1.86 15.31
C PRO A 317 -5.77 1.35 15.92
N HIS A 318 -4.64 1.83 15.40
CA HIS A 318 -3.34 1.63 16.06
C HIS A 318 -3.12 2.66 17.17
N TYR A 319 -2.41 2.25 18.22
CA TYR A 319 -2.04 3.16 19.31
C TYR A 319 -0.54 3.49 19.25
N TRP A 320 -0.24 4.76 18.95
CA TRP A 320 1.10 5.35 18.84
C TRP A 320 1.83 5.43 20.20
N ARG A 321 2.39 4.31 20.68
CA ARG A 321 2.98 4.21 22.04
C ARG A 321 4.50 4.24 22.10
N TYR A 322 5.20 4.13 20.98
CA TYR A 322 6.64 4.09 21.02
C TYR A 322 7.19 5.37 21.67
N ARG A 323 8.08 5.18 22.64
CA ARG A 323 8.84 6.25 23.30
C ARG A 323 10.30 5.84 23.36
N MET A 324 11.17 6.83 23.21
CA MET A 324 12.59 6.68 23.50
C MET A 324 12.74 6.13 24.93
N HIS A 325 13.56 5.09 25.08
CA HIS A 325 13.81 4.45 26.37
C HIS A 325 14.94 5.14 27.14
N LEU A 326 15.74 5.94 26.46
CA LEU A 326 16.76 6.82 27.01
C LEU A 326 16.16 8.21 27.26
N THR A 327 16.75 8.96 28.18
CA THR A 327 16.48 10.40 28.30
C THR A 327 17.34 11.18 27.30
N ILE A 328 16.99 12.45 27.06
CA ILE A 328 17.82 13.31 26.19
C ILE A 328 19.17 13.58 26.85
N GLU A 329 19.17 13.73 28.17
CA GLU A 329 20.35 13.96 29.00
C GLU A 329 21.31 12.76 28.93
N ASP A 330 20.81 11.54 29.04
CA ASP A 330 21.62 10.32 28.88
C ASP A 330 22.21 10.24 27.47
N LEU A 331 21.42 10.52 26.43
CA LEU A 331 21.89 10.48 25.05
C LEU A 331 22.99 11.52 24.78
N ILE A 332 22.87 12.72 25.34
CA ILE A 332 23.91 13.76 25.26
C ILE A 332 25.20 13.30 25.97
N ALA A 333 25.08 12.57 27.08
CA ALA A 333 26.20 12.07 27.87
C ALA A 333 26.98 10.91 27.19
N GLU A 334 26.41 10.24 26.18
CA GLU A 334 27.02 9.12 25.46
C GLU A 334 28.11 9.56 24.46
N ASN A 335 29.24 10.00 25.01
CA ASN A 335 30.35 10.60 24.25
C ASN A 335 30.91 9.71 23.12
N LEU A 336 31.05 8.41 23.34
CA LEU A 336 31.61 7.48 22.34
C LEU A 336 30.68 7.33 21.13
N TYR A 337 29.39 7.17 21.40
CA TYR A 337 28.36 7.05 20.38
C TYR A 337 28.21 8.35 19.58
N ASN A 338 28.11 9.48 20.29
CA ASN A 338 28.00 10.80 19.65
C ASN A 338 29.23 11.12 18.78
N LYS A 339 30.43 10.73 19.23
CA LYS A 339 31.65 10.86 18.44
C LYS A 339 31.59 9.98 17.19
N ARG A 340 31.16 8.72 17.31
CA ARG A 340 31.05 7.80 16.16
C ARG A 340 30.08 8.32 15.10
N ILE A 341 28.91 8.82 15.50
CA ILE A 341 27.95 9.44 14.58
C ILE A 341 28.57 10.66 13.89
N THR A 342 29.25 11.52 14.64
CA THR A 342 29.90 12.70 14.08
C THR A 342 30.97 12.32 13.04
N GLU A 343 31.76 11.26 13.30
CA GLU A 343 32.73 10.72 12.35
C GLU A 343 32.05 10.20 11.07
N LEU A 344 31.00 9.39 11.19
CA LEU A 344 30.25 8.88 10.03
C LEU A 344 29.68 10.01 9.16
N ILE A 345 29.11 11.03 9.78
CA ILE A 345 28.57 12.21 9.07
C ILE A 345 29.70 12.96 8.36
N ALA A 346 30.79 13.26 9.07
CA ALA A 346 31.93 13.98 8.51
C ALA A 346 32.61 13.22 7.35
N ASP A 347 32.79 11.90 7.49
CA ASP A 347 33.41 11.05 6.48
C ASP A 347 32.57 10.98 5.20
N SER A 348 31.24 10.98 5.34
CA SER A 348 30.31 11.03 4.20
C SER A 348 30.17 12.40 3.53
N GLY A 349 30.76 13.45 4.11
CA GLY A 349 30.71 14.82 3.57
C GLY A 349 29.38 15.54 3.75
N ARG A 350 28.60 15.16 4.77
CA ARG A 350 27.28 15.74 5.10
C ARG A 350 27.32 16.79 6.20
#